data_AF-A0A366GRW8-F1
#
_entry.id   AF-A0A366GRW8-F1
#
_cell.length_a   1.000
_cell.length_b   1.000
_cell.length_c   1.000
_cell.angle_alpha   90.00
_cell.angle_beta   90.00
_cell.angle_gamma   90.00
#
_symmetry.space_group_name_H-M   'P 1'
#
loop_
_entity.id
_entity.type
_entity.pdbx_description
1 polymer ?
#
loop_
_entity_poly.entity_id
_entity_poly.type
_entity_poly.pdbx_seq_one_letter_code
_entity_poly.pdbx_strand_id
1 'polypeptide(L)' 'MERPNWGIGGLVFVGCMFLGGGVGSILGDTHAGWLIGMGAGFIGMALTRLIRK' A
#
# COMPACT_ATOMS: atom_id res chain seq x y z
N MET A 1 -25.57 5.07 -9.99
CA MET A 1 -24.11 5.26 -9.76
C MET A 1 -23.56 3.94 -9.25
N GLU A 2 -23.20 3.04 -10.15
CA GLU A 2 -22.56 1.77 -9.79
C GLU A 2 -21.17 2.12 -9.25
N ARG A 3 -20.94 1.89 -7.94
CA ARG A 3 -19.62 2.14 -7.35
C ARG A 3 -18.70 1.05 -7.90
N PRO A 4 -17.68 1.39 -8.71
CA PRO A 4 -16.78 0.38 -9.24
C PRO A 4 -16.15 -0.35 -8.07
N ASN A 5 -16.23 -1.68 -8.08
CA ASN A 5 -15.65 -2.58 -7.08
C ASN A 5 -14.13 -2.57 -7.24
N TRP A 6 -13.49 -1.40 -7.10
CA TRP A 6 -12.04 -1.32 -6.99
C TRP A 6 -11.66 -2.20 -5.81
N GLY A 7 -10.89 -3.26 -6.10
CA GLY A 7 -10.44 -4.18 -5.07
C GLY A 7 -9.78 -3.36 -3.97
N ILE A 8 -10.41 -3.31 -2.80
CA ILE A 8 -9.98 -2.47 -1.67
C ILE A 8 -8.50 -2.74 -1.35
N GLY A 9 -8.04 -3.98 -1.56
CA GLY A 9 -6.63 -4.34 -1.45
C GLY A 9 -5.69 -3.56 -2.39
N GLY A 10 -6.11 -3.27 -3.64
CA GLY A 10 -5.33 -2.47 -4.57
C GLY A 10 -5.18 -1.01 -4.13
N LEU A 11 -6.23 -0.42 -3.56
CA LEU A 11 -6.17 0.92 -2.97
C LEU A 11 -5.22 0.96 -1.77
N VAL A 12 -5.28 -0.06 -0.90
CA VAL A 12 -4.38 -0.17 0.26
C VAL A 12 -2.92 -0.38 -0.18
N PHE A 13 -2.69 -1.18 -1.23
CA PHE A 13 -1.37 -1.41 -1.78
C PHE A 13 -0.75 -0.12 -2.34
N VAL A 14 -1.46 0.57 -3.23
CA VAL A 14 -0.98 1.82 -3.85
C VAL A 14 -0.77 2.90 -2.78
N GLY A 15 -1.68 3.00 -1.81
CA GLY A 15 -1.55 3.93 -0.70
C GLY A 15 -0.30 3.69 0.15
N CYS A 16 -0.05 2.44 0.57
CA CYS A 16 1.17 2.10 1.30
C CYS A 16 2.44 2.31 0.47
N MET A 17 2.38 2.05 -0.84
CA MET A 17 3.53 2.20 -1.72
C MET A 17 3.93 3.67 -1.90
N PHE A 18 2.96 4.57 -2.08
CA PHE A 18 3.20 6.01 -2.08
C PHE A 18 3.66 6.54 -0.72
N LEU A 19 3.07 6.03 0.37
CA LEU A 19 3.43 6.46 1.72
C LEU A 19 4.86 6.02 2.09
N GLY A 20 5.22 4.78 1.77
CA GLY A 20 6.59 4.27 1.95
C GLY A 20 7.60 5.00 1.06
N GLY A 21 7.29 5.18 -0.23
CA GLY A 21 8.15 5.93 -1.15
C GLY A 21 8.36 7.38 -0.70
N GLY A 22 7.28 8.06 -0.30
CA GLY A 22 7.34 9.43 0.23
C GLY A 22 8.15 9.54 1.53
N VAL A 23 7.97 8.60 2.46
CA VAL A 23 8.77 8.53 3.69
C VAL A 23 10.24 8.28 3.35
N GLY A 24 10.56 7.34 2.47
CA GLY A 24 11.95 7.09 2.05
C GLY A 24 12.59 8.28 1.34
N SER A 25 11.83 9.03 0.54
CA SER A 25 12.33 10.26 -0.08
C SER A 25 12.67 11.34 0.96
N ILE A 26 11.95 11.41 2.08
CA ILE A 26 12.26 12.34 3.18
C ILE A 26 13.50 11.87 3.97
N LEU A 27 13.65 10.57 4.20
CA LEU A 27 14.83 10.02 4.90
C LEU A 27 16.10 9.95 4.02
N GLY A 28 16.01 10.33 2.74
CA GLY A 28 17.13 10.33 1.80
C GLY A 28 17.40 8.96 1.17
N ASP A 29 16.71 7.91 1.60
CA ASP A 29 16.87 6.53 1.15
C ASP A 29 15.61 6.05 0.43
N THR A 30 15.46 6.56 -0.80
CA THR A 30 14.25 6.32 -1.62
C THR A 30 14.05 4.82 -1.88
N HIS A 31 15.12 4.06 -2.10
CA HIS A 31 15.05 2.60 -2.25
C HIS A 31 14.48 1.90 -1.03
N ALA A 32 14.91 2.28 0.17
CA ALA A 32 14.37 1.73 1.42
C ALA A 32 12.88 2.06 1.58
N GLY A 33 12.48 3.28 1.22
CA GLY A 33 11.07 3.69 1.23
C GLY A 33 10.17 2.89 0.31
N TRP A 34 10.61 2.65 -0.94
CA TRP A 34 9.85 1.82 -1.88
C TRP A 34 9.75 0.36 -1.42
N LEU A 35 10.82 -0.20 -0.85
CA LEU A 35 10.79 -1.55 -0.26
C LEU A 35 9.82 -1.64 0.92
N ILE A 36 9.83 -0.64 1.80
CA ILE A 36 8.86 -0.54 2.91
C ILE A 36 7.44 -0.38 2.38
N GLY A 37 7.23 0.45 1.36
CA GLY A 37 5.93 0.68 0.74
C GLY A 37 5.36 -0.57 0.09
N MET A 38 6.19 -1.34 -0.63
CA MET A 38 5.80 -2.65 -1.18
C MET A 38 5.45 -3.65 -0.07
N GLY A 39 6.27 -3.74 0.97
CA GLY A 39 6.02 -4.65 2.11
C GLY A 39 4.73 -4.32 2.86
N ALA A 40 4.55 -3.05 3.21
CA ALA A 40 3.34 -2.55 3.88
C ALA A 40 2.08 -2.74 3.01
N GLY A 41 2.19 -2.51 1.70
CA GLY A 41 1.09 -2.75 0.76
C GLY A 41 0.70 -4.22 0.67
N PHE A 42 1.68 -5.14 0.71
CA PHE A 42 1.42 -6.58 0.68
C PHE A 42 0.71 -7.05 1.95
N ILE A 43 1.14 -6.55 3.12
CA ILE A 43 0.49 -6.79 4.41
C ILE A 43 -0.93 -6.21 4.40
N GLY A 44 -1.11 -5.00 3.88
CA GLY A 44 -2.41 -4.35 3.77
C GLY A 44 -3.41 -5.11 2.89
N MET A 45 -2.94 -5.71 1.78
CA MET A 45 -3.74 -6.63 0.96
C MET A 45 -4.11 -7.91 1.71
N ALA A 46 -3.18 -8.48 2.48
CA ALA A 46 -3.45 -9.66 3.29
C ALA A 46 -4.50 -9.37 4.39
N LEU A 47 -4.36 -8.24 5.09
CA LEU A 47 -5.33 -7.79 6.11
C LEU A 47 -6.71 -7.48 5.51
N THR A 48 -6.79 -6.83 4.35
CA THR A 48 -8.09 -6.59 3.70
C THR A 48 -8.77 -7.88 3.28
N ARG A 49 -8.00 -8.90 2.89
CA ARG A 49 -8.53 -10.25 2.65
C ARG A 49 -8.98 -10.95 3.94
N LEU A 50 -8.27 -10.73 5.05
CA LEU A 50 -8.58 -11.33 6.35
C LEU A 50 -9.83 -10.71 6.99
N ILE A 51 -9.98 -9.38 6.89
CA ILE A 51 -11.12 -8.62 7.44
C ILE A 51 -12.40 -8.79 6.62
N ARG A 52 -12.29 -9.02 5.30
CA ARG A 52 -13.45 -9.32 4.43
C ARG A 52 -13.86 -10.80 4.41
N LYS A 53 -13.24 -11.64 5.23
CA LYS A 53 -13.63 -13.05 5.43
C LYS A 53 -14.58 -13.17 6.61
#